data_AF-A0A1C5PNV9-F1
#
_entry.id   AF-A0A1C5PNV9-F1
#
_cell.length_a   1.000
_cell.length_b   1.000
_cell.length_c   1.000
_cell.angle_alpha   90.00
_cell.angle_beta   90.00
_cell.angle_gamma   90.00
#
_symmetry.space_group_name_H-M   'P 1'
#
loop_
_entity.id
_entity.type
_entity.pdbx_description
1 polymer ?
#
loop_
_entity_poly.entity_id
_entity_poly.type
_entity_poly.pdbx_seq_one_letter_code
_entity_poly.pdbx_strand_id
1 'polypeptide(L)'
;MSSLIVDDSNCRNRGSHIEAYCIALNSSLIDFSEALHSIRNEAVKEGELADALDAFMECIDVLMDELKTIGNTIDERADNFIDSIDEADQELY
;
A
#
# COMPACT_ATOMS: atom_id res chain seq x y z
N MET A 1 -10.38 -11.27 -36.85
CA MET A 1 -10.91 -11.25 -35.47
C MET A 1 -9.73 -10.93 -34.58
N SER A 2 -9.62 -9.69 -34.12
CA SER A 2 -8.58 -9.29 -33.17
C SER A 2 -8.81 -10.06 -31.87
N SER A 3 -7.85 -10.88 -31.45
CA SER A 3 -7.85 -11.44 -30.10
C SER A 3 -7.30 -10.35 -29.18
N LEU A 4 -8.08 -9.87 -28.22
CA LEU A 4 -7.54 -9.10 -27.09
C LEU A 4 -6.35 -9.90 -26.53
N ILE A 5 -5.14 -9.36 -26.63
CA ILE A 5 -3.91 -10.04 -26.18
C ILE A 5 -3.73 -9.88 -24.66
N VAL A 6 -4.40 -8.88 -24.07
CA VAL A 6 -4.35 -8.57 -22.64
C VAL A 6 -5.61 -9.11 -21.96
N ASP A 7 -5.41 -9.79 -20.83
CA ASP A 7 -6.50 -10.26 -19.96
C ASP A 7 -6.75 -9.19 -18.88
N ASP A 8 -7.70 -8.30 -19.15
CA ASP A 8 -8.05 -7.18 -18.26
C ASP A 8 -8.44 -7.66 -16.86
N SER A 9 -9.11 -8.82 -16.78
CA SER A 9 -9.46 -9.45 -15.51
C SER A 9 -8.20 -9.83 -14.73
N ASN A 10 -7.17 -10.34 -15.40
CA ASN A 10 -5.88 -10.60 -14.75
C ASN A 10 -5.26 -9.31 -14.19
N CYS A 11 -5.22 -8.25 -15.00
CA CYS A 11 -4.62 -6.96 -14.61
C CYS A 11 -5.35 -6.33 -13.41
N ARG A 12 -6.69 -6.26 -13.43
CA ARG A 12 -7.48 -5.76 -12.28
C ARG A 12 -7.25 -6.62 -11.04
N ASN A 13 -7.37 -7.94 -11.18
CA ASN A 13 -7.20 -8.86 -10.05
C ASN A 13 -5.80 -8.75 -9.41
N ARG A 14 -4.75 -8.47 -10.21
CA ARG A 14 -3.40 -8.25 -9.69
C ARG A 14 -3.27 -6.91 -8.97
N GLY A 15 -3.84 -5.84 -9.52
CA GLY A 15 -3.88 -4.52 -8.89
C GLY A 15 -4.53 -4.57 -7.51
N SER A 16 -5.77 -5.06 -7.47
CA SER A 16 -6.54 -5.16 -6.22
C SER A 16 -5.92 -6.15 -5.22
N HIS A 17 -5.24 -7.20 -5.68
CA HIS A 17 -4.52 -8.11 -4.77
C HIS A 17 -3.33 -7.44 -4.10
N ILE A 18 -2.59 -6.59 -4.83
CA ILE A 18 -1.50 -5.82 -4.25
C ILE A 18 -2.02 -4.75 -3.29
N GLU A 19 -3.10 -4.06 -3.64
CA GLU A 19 -3.78 -3.12 -2.74
C GLU A 19 -4.19 -3.80 -1.42
N ALA A 20 -4.83 -4.98 -1.51
CA ALA A 20 -5.23 -5.76 -0.33
C ALA A 20 -4.04 -6.16 0.55
N TYR A 21 -2.89 -6.53 -0.05
CA TYR A 21 -1.66 -6.78 0.71
C TYR A 21 -1.13 -5.53 1.40
N CYS A 22 -1.12 -4.39 0.72
CA CYS A 22 -0.72 -3.11 1.31
C CYS A 22 -1.59 -2.75 2.51
N ILE A 23 -2.91 -2.94 2.41
CA ILE A 23 -3.87 -2.71 3.51
C ILE A 23 -3.56 -3.64 4.69
N ALA A 24 -3.39 -4.94 4.45
CA ALA A 24 -3.14 -5.92 5.50
C ALA A 24 -1.80 -5.66 6.23
N LEU A 25 -0.76 -5.29 5.48
CA LEU A 25 0.53 -4.92 6.05
C LEU A 25 0.42 -3.62 6.86
N ASN A 26 -0.33 -2.63 6.36
CA ASN A 26 -0.57 -1.38 7.07
C ASN A 26 -1.31 -1.62 8.41
N SER A 27 -2.32 -2.50 8.44
CA SER A 27 -2.96 -2.90 9.71
C SER A 27 -1.97 -3.54 10.70
N SER A 28 -1.05 -4.37 10.21
CA SER A 28 -0.02 -4.98 11.07
C SER A 28 0.94 -3.94 11.65
N LEU A 29 1.26 -2.88 10.89
CA LEU A 29 2.09 -1.77 11.38
C LEU A 29 1.35 -0.90 12.41
N ILE A 30 0.03 -0.70 12.24
CA ILE A 30 -0.80 -0.01 13.24
C ILE A 30 -0.76 -0.76 14.57
N ASP A 31 -1.03 -2.07 14.55
CA ASP A 31 -1.00 -2.90 15.77
C ASP A 31 0.37 -2.83 16.48
N PHE A 32 1.45 -2.81 15.69
CA PHE A 32 2.80 -2.67 16.24
C PHE A 32 3.06 -1.28 16.83
N SER A 33 2.64 -0.21 16.15
CA SER A 33 2.74 1.16 16.64
C SER A 33 1.98 1.34 17.97
N GLU A 34 0.77 0.77 18.09
CA GLU A 34 0.00 0.79 19.34
C GLU A 34 0.73 0.10 20.50
N ALA A 35 1.36 -1.05 20.23
CA ALA A 35 2.17 -1.74 21.23
C ALA A 35 3.38 -0.91 21.68
N LEU A 36 4.06 -0.24 20.75
CA LEU A 36 5.20 0.65 21.05
C LEU A 36 4.75 1.88 21.85
N HIS A 37 3.61 2.46 21.53
CA HIS A 37 3.02 3.56 22.31
C HIS A 37 2.67 3.14 23.73
N SER A 38 2.15 1.93 23.96
CA SER A 38 1.93 1.41 25.32
C SER A 38 3.26 1.30 26.08
N ILE A 39 4.32 0.75 25.47
CA ILE A 39 5.64 0.66 26.08
C ILE A 39 6.20 2.05 26.42
N ARG A 40 6.07 3.01 25.49
CA ARG A 40 6.50 4.40 25.68
C ARG A 40 5.80 5.07 26.87
N ASN A 41 4.50 4.83 27.02
CA ASN A 41 3.69 5.46 28.06
C ASN A 41 3.84 4.80 29.43
N GLU A 42 4.02 3.48 29.47
CA GLU A 42 3.99 2.70 30.72
C GLU A 42 5.38 2.44 31.29
N ALA A 43 6.36 2.13 30.43
CA ALA A 43 7.66 1.61 30.85
C ALA A 43 8.82 2.57 30.56
N VAL A 44 8.82 3.26 29.42
CA VAL A 44 9.95 4.07 28.95
C VAL A 44 9.55 5.54 28.81
N LYS A 45 9.50 6.24 29.95
CA LYS A 45 8.96 7.61 30.02
C LYS A 45 9.95 8.70 29.60
N GLU A 46 11.24 8.51 29.83
CA GLU A 46 12.29 9.50 29.56
C GLU A 46 13.66 8.86 29.30
N GLY A 47 14.59 9.67 28.79
CA GLY A 47 15.97 9.28 28.50
C GLY A 47 16.19 8.76 27.08
N GLU A 48 17.43 8.41 26.75
CA GLU A 48 17.84 8.06 25.38
C GLU A 48 17.05 6.89 24.78
N LEU A 49 16.58 5.95 25.61
CA LEU A 49 15.73 4.84 25.16
C LEU A 49 14.33 5.34 24.73
N ALA A 50 13.80 6.36 25.40
CA ALA A 50 12.53 6.98 25.05
C ALA A 50 12.66 7.70 23.70
N ASP A 51 13.74 8.46 23.51
CA ASP A 51 14.02 9.18 22.27
C ASP A 51 14.22 8.21 21.09
N ALA A 52 14.92 7.08 21.32
CA ALA A 52 15.11 6.04 20.31
C ALA A 52 13.79 5.35 19.93
N LEU A 53 12.90 5.15 20.91
CA LEU A 53 11.57 4.59 20.67
C LEU A 53 10.69 5.56 19.86
N ASP A 54 10.73 6.86 20.18
CA ASP A 54 10.02 7.90 19.45
C ASP A 54 10.49 7.96 17.98
N ALA A 55 11.81 7.97 17.74
CA ALA A 55 12.38 7.95 16.38
C ALA A 55 12.01 6.68 15.59
N PHE A 56 11.88 5.54 16.27
CA PHE A 56 11.46 4.29 15.63
C PHE A 56 9.97 4.31 15.26
N MET A 57 9.11 4.88 16.11
CA MET A 57 7.69 5.06 15.79
C MET A 57 7.49 6.00 14.60
N GLU A 58 8.27 7.09 14.49
CA GLU A 58 8.25 7.97 13.31
C GLU A 58 8.60 7.22 12.01
N CYS A 59 9.53 6.26 12.07
CA CYS A 59 9.86 5.42 10.93
C CYS A 59 8.70 4.51 10.53
N ILE A 60 7.93 4.00 11.50
CA ILE A 60 6.74 3.17 11.23
C ILE A 60 5.65 4.02 10.57
N ASP A 61 5.46 5.27 11.03
CA ASP A 61 4.48 6.19 10.45
C ASP A 61 4.77 6.48 8.97
N VAL A 62 6.05 6.71 8.61
CA VAL A 62 6.46 6.89 7.22
C VAL A 62 6.15 5.64 6.38
N LEU A 63 6.44 4.45 6.90
CA LEU A 63 6.16 3.19 6.17
C LEU A 63 4.66 2.97 5.95
N MET A 64 3.81 3.34 6.91
CA MET A 64 2.36 3.25 6.77
C MET A 64 1.84 4.15 5.63
N ASP A 65 2.33 5.39 5.56
CA ASP A 65 1.97 6.33 4.49
C ASP A 65 2.47 5.86 3.10
N GLU A 66 3.69 5.31 3.04
CA GLU A 66 4.24 4.73 1.82
C GLU A 66 3.40 3.56 1.32
N LEU A 67 3.02 2.63 2.21
CA LEU A 67 2.20 1.46 1.83
C LEU A 67 0.82 1.85 1.31
N LYS A 68 0.18 2.84 1.95
CA LYS A 68 -1.08 3.39 1.47
C LYS A 68 -0.95 3.99 0.07
N THR A 69 0.14 4.75 -0.15
CA THR A 69 0.43 5.35 -1.46
C THR A 69 0.67 4.30 -2.54
N ILE A 70 1.46 3.26 -2.22
CA ILE A 70 1.76 2.16 -3.14
C ILE A 70 0.50 1.40 -3.52
N GLY A 71 -0.32 1.01 -2.53
CA GLY A 71 -1.57 0.28 -2.76
C GLY A 71 -2.50 1.02 -3.72
N ASN A 72 -2.79 2.29 -3.40
CA ASN A 72 -3.65 3.13 -4.23
C ASN A 72 -3.09 3.35 -5.65
N THR A 73 -1.78 3.60 -5.76
CA THR A 73 -1.14 3.86 -7.07
C THR A 73 -1.18 2.64 -7.98
N ILE A 74 -1.03 1.45 -7.42
CA ILE A 74 -1.01 0.21 -8.21
C ILE A 74 -2.40 -0.15 -8.72
N ASP A 75 -3.44 0.02 -7.88
CA ASP A 75 -4.82 -0.19 -8.29
C ASP A 75 -5.22 0.80 -9.40
N GLU A 76 -4.95 2.10 -9.20
CA GLU A 76 -5.24 3.14 -10.20
C GLU A 76 -4.46 2.93 -11.51
N ARG A 77 -3.21 2.49 -11.45
CA ARG A 77 -2.42 2.20 -12.67
C ARG A 77 -2.90 0.94 -13.39
N ALA A 78 -3.40 -0.06 -12.68
CA ALA A 78 -3.98 -1.25 -13.29
C ALA A 78 -5.24 -0.88 -14.08
N ASP A 79 -6.10 -0.02 -13.53
CA ASP A 79 -7.29 0.47 -14.22
C ASP A 79 -6.94 1.34 -15.44
N ASN A 80 -6.06 2.33 -15.28
CA ASN A 80 -5.64 3.20 -16.39
C ASN A 80 -4.99 2.43 -17.56
N PHE A 81 -4.23 1.36 -17.26
CA PHE A 81 -3.63 0.53 -18.27
C PHE A 81 -4.68 -0.19 -19.13
N ILE A 82 -5.75 -0.68 -18.50
CA ILE A 82 -6.85 -1.34 -19.19
C ILE A 82 -7.61 -0.35 -20.05
N ASP A 83 -7.97 0.82 -19.50
CA ASP A 83 -8.68 1.85 -20.25
C ASP A 83 -7.88 2.29 -21.50
N SER A 84 -6.55 2.38 -21.39
CA SER A 84 -5.66 2.72 -22.52
C SER A 84 -5.64 1.64 -23.60
N ILE A 85 -5.76 0.36 -23.23
CA ILE A 85 -5.84 -0.74 -24.19
C ILE A 85 -7.20 -0.74 -24.89
N ASP A 86 -8.28 -0.57 -24.13
CA ASP A 86 -9.64 -0.50 -24.67
C ASP A 86 -9.80 0.66 -25.67
N GLU A 87 -9.20 1.82 -25.40
CA GLU A 87 -9.17 2.96 -26.32
C GLU A 87 -8.39 2.65 -27.60
N ALA A 88 -7.18 2.08 -27.48
CA ALA A 88 -6.35 1.73 -28.63
C ALA A 88 -7.00 0.66 -29.54
N ASP A 89 -7.73 -0.30 -28.96
CA ASP A 89 -8.45 -1.31 -29.72
C ASP A 89 -9.65 -0.73 -30.49
N GLN A 90 -10.27 0.35 -30.00
CA GLN A 90 -11.33 1.07 -30.72
C GLN A 90 -10.78 1.86 -31.93
N GLU A 91 -9.54 2.32 -31.90
CA GLU A 91 -8.91 3.01 -33.04
C GLU A 91 -8.57 2.07 -34.22
N LEU A 92 -8.59 0.75 -33.99
CA LEU A 92 -8.24 -0.28 -34.99
C LEU A 92 -9.44 -0.81 -35.81
N TYR A 93 -10.67 -0.34 -35.54
CA TYR A 93 -11.91 -0.74 -36.24
C TYR A 93 -12.60 0.43 -36.93
#